data_AF-A0A0C3I4U6-F1
#
_entry.id   AF-A0A0C3I4U6-F1
#
_cell.length_a   1.000
_cell.length_b   1.000
_cell.length_c   1.000
_cell.angle_alpha   90.00
_cell.angle_beta   90.00
_cell.angle_gamma   90.00
#
_symmetry.space_group_name_H-M   'P 1'
#
loop_
_entity.id
_entity.type
_entity.pdbx_description
1 polymer ?
#
loop_
_entity_poly.entity_id
_entity_poly.type
_entity_poly.pdbx_seq_one_letter_code
_entity_poly.pdbx_strand_id
1 'polypeptide(L)'
;MNLSELLKLGIIASIGGDGGLQLDAPKGALTPELIERIRHHKPSLLAEIQTAREVGERGELHFLCTNPAGEELPLAGDVHRETPTDTAPPVRATRWLLHYADREPMEVWFAPAADHAEALVGYPDAVAAEPLPEVRTPPVRDEVRTETTARGCKSCRHRRRPGLSAGYCSGRDDLPGAYGDHHPLRRLPDDQGASCASYRPHED
;
A
#
# COMPACT_ATOMS: atom_id res chain seq x y z
N MET A 1 8.05 30.71 11.77
CA MET A 1 7.92 29.32 12.24
C MET A 1 9.00 28.50 11.56
N ASN A 2 9.72 27.68 12.32
CA ASN A 2 10.89 26.91 11.87
C ASN A 2 10.64 25.39 12.00
N LEU A 3 11.54 24.56 11.48
CA LEU A 3 11.38 23.09 11.53
C LEU A 3 11.32 22.55 12.96
N SER A 4 12.11 23.13 13.87
CA SER A 4 12.15 22.73 15.28
C SER A 4 10.83 22.95 16.02
N GLU A 5 10.08 24.00 15.68
CA GLU A 5 8.74 24.25 16.23
C GLU A 5 7.71 23.22 15.72
N LEU A 6 7.82 22.78 14.46
CA LEU A 6 6.94 21.74 13.92
C LEU A 6 7.21 20.38 14.57
N LEU A 7 8.48 20.01 14.75
CA LEU A 7 8.87 18.78 15.43
C LEU A 7 8.37 18.73 16.89
N LYS A 8 8.38 19.86 17.60
CA LYS A 8 7.81 19.96 18.96
C LYS A 8 6.31 19.70 19.01
N LEU A 9 5.60 19.97 17.91
CA LEU A 9 4.18 19.67 17.74
C LEU A 9 3.94 18.25 17.20
N GLY A 10 4.99 17.45 17.02
CA GLY A 10 4.94 16.12 16.40
C GLY A 10 4.66 16.18 14.90
N ILE A 11 4.92 17.30 14.25
CA ILE A 11 4.68 17.53 12.82
C ILE A 11 6.01 17.40 12.09
N ILE A 12 6.10 16.43 11.18
CA ILE A 12 7.28 16.20 10.35
C ILE A 12 7.07 16.92 9.02
N ALA A 13 8.01 17.78 8.65
CA ALA A 13 8.00 18.50 7.38
C ALA A 13 9.08 17.94 6.44
N SER A 14 8.69 17.56 5.24
CA SER A 14 9.57 17.01 4.20
C SER A 14 9.25 17.64 2.83
N ILE A 15 10.13 17.41 1.85
CA ILE A 15 9.91 17.85 0.47
C ILE A 15 9.38 16.67 -0.34
N GLY A 16 8.17 16.81 -0.88
CA GLY A 16 7.56 15.83 -1.77
C GLY A 16 8.24 15.76 -3.14
N GLY A 17 7.93 14.72 -3.92
CA GLY A 17 8.52 14.49 -5.25
C GLY A 17 8.22 15.60 -6.27
N ASP A 18 7.24 16.45 -6.00
CA ASP A 18 6.87 17.64 -6.76
C ASP A 18 7.58 18.92 -6.31
N GLY A 19 8.48 18.84 -5.31
CA GLY A 19 9.10 19.99 -4.67
C GLY A 19 8.17 20.71 -3.68
N GLY A 20 7.00 20.15 -3.41
CA GLY A 20 6.04 20.65 -2.43
C GLY A 20 6.46 20.38 -0.99
N LEU A 21 5.97 21.19 -0.05
CA LEU A 21 6.14 20.92 1.38
C LEU A 21 5.10 19.88 1.81
N GLN A 22 5.55 18.67 2.12
CA GLN A 22 4.73 17.59 2.67
C GLN A 22 4.80 17.63 4.20
N LEU A 23 3.65 17.47 4.84
CA LEU A 23 3.51 17.53 6.30
C LEU A 23 2.87 16.24 6.77
N ASP A 24 3.57 15.51 7.62
CA ASP A 24 3.01 14.40 8.38
C ASP A 24 2.71 14.89 9.79
N ALA A 25 1.44 14.83 10.19
CA ALA A 25 0.96 15.37 11.45
C ALA A 25 -0.06 14.42 12.07
N PRO A 26 -0.06 14.23 13.41
CA PRO A 26 -1.04 13.40 14.08
C PRO A 26 -2.45 13.97 13.92
N LYS A 27 -3.45 13.08 13.93
CA LYS A 27 -4.86 13.44 13.71
C LYS A 27 -5.30 14.53 14.70
N GLY A 28 -5.67 15.70 14.19
CA GLY A 28 -6.12 16.84 14.99
C GLY A 28 -5.03 17.86 15.36
N ALA A 29 -3.76 17.62 15.02
CA ALA A 29 -2.69 18.59 15.24
C ALA A 29 -2.71 19.77 14.25
N LEU A 30 -3.29 19.56 13.06
CA LEU A 30 -3.44 20.59 12.04
C LEU A 30 -4.67 21.45 12.32
N THR A 31 -4.54 22.45 13.20
CA THR A 31 -5.57 23.48 13.36
C THR A 31 -5.52 24.46 12.17
N PRO A 32 -6.65 25.10 11.80
CA PRO A 32 -6.68 26.07 10.70
C PRO A 32 -5.67 27.21 10.86
N GLU A 33 -5.45 27.68 12.09
CA GLU A 33 -4.49 28.73 12.43
C GLU A 33 -3.06 28.26 12.23
N LEU A 34 -2.77 26.99 12.57
CA LEU A 34 -1.47 26.39 12.35
C LEU A 34 -1.20 26.20 10.86
N ILE A 35 -2.19 25.76 10.08
CA ILE A 35 -2.07 25.60 8.62
C ILE A 35 -1.73 26.93 7.95
N GLU A 36 -2.41 28.02 8.32
CA GLU A 36 -2.11 29.36 7.75
C GLU A 36 -0.71 29.84 8.14
N ARG A 37 -0.27 29.59 9.37
CA ARG A 37 1.13 29.87 9.78
C ARG A 37 2.13 29.04 9.00
N ILE A 38 1.87 27.75 8.76
CA ILE A 38 2.76 26.88 7.97
C ILE A 38 2.83 27.40 6.53
N ARG A 39 1.69 27.78 5.95
CA ARG A 39 1.64 28.34 4.59
C ARG A 39 2.44 29.64 4.49
N HIS A 40 2.32 30.52 5.48
CA HIS A 40 3.06 31.78 5.51
C HIS A 40 4.59 31.58 5.57
N HIS A 41 5.05 30.57 6.32
CA HIS A 41 6.48 30.24 6.46
C HIS A 41 6.98 29.15 5.52
N LYS A 42 6.15 28.69 4.58
CA LYS A 42 6.49 27.64 3.60
C LYS A 42 7.84 27.84 2.91
N PRO A 43 8.19 29.02 2.35
CA PRO A 43 9.47 29.18 1.67
C PRO A 43 10.68 29.06 2.62
N SER A 44 10.57 29.55 3.86
CA SER A 44 11.63 29.42 4.86
C SER A 44 11.83 27.96 5.29
N LEU A 45 10.74 27.21 5.47
CA LEU A 45 10.79 25.78 5.81
C LEU A 45 11.42 24.96 4.68
N LEU A 46 11.08 25.24 3.41
CA LEU A 46 11.69 24.57 2.27
C LEU A 46 13.20 24.87 2.18
N ALA A 47 13.60 26.11 2.40
CA ALA A 47 15.02 26.50 2.42
C ALA A 47 15.79 25.82 3.57
N GLU A 48 15.19 25.71 4.76
CA GLU A 48 15.80 24.98 5.89
C GLU A 48 15.96 23.48 5.56
N ILE A 49 14.95 22.84 4.96
CA ILE A 49 15.05 21.42 4.57
C ILE A 49 16.09 21.20 3.47
N GLN A 50 16.16 22.10 2.48
CA GLN A 50 17.17 22.04 1.42
C GLN A 50 18.59 22.26 1.98
N THR A 51 18.76 23.24 2.87
CA THR A 51 20.05 23.50 3.54
C THR A 51 20.48 22.29 4.37
N ALA A 52 19.56 21.65 5.11
CA ALA A 52 19.86 20.43 5.86
C ALA A 52 20.26 19.25 4.95
N ARG A 53 19.74 19.20 3.70
CA ARG A 53 20.17 18.21 2.70
C ARG A 53 21.53 18.54 2.10
N GLU A 54 21.83 19.81 1.84
CA GLU A 54 23.14 20.24 1.30
C GLU A 54 24.30 19.97 2.27
N VAL A 55 24.07 20.08 3.59
CA VAL A 55 25.06 19.70 4.62
C VAL A 55 25.29 18.17 4.65
N GLY A 56 24.34 17.37 4.17
CA GLY A 56 24.51 15.92 3.99
C GLY A 56 25.27 15.52 2.72
N GLU A 57 25.25 16.35 1.67
CA GLU A 57 25.92 16.06 0.39
C GLU A 57 27.33 16.68 0.27
N ARG A 58 27.66 17.67 1.11
CA ARG A 58 29.03 18.19 1.25
C ARG A 58 29.50 17.94 2.66
N GLY A 59 30.16 16.79 2.85
CA GLY A 59 30.78 16.41 4.11
C GLY A 59 31.64 17.52 4.69
N GLU A 60 31.12 18.18 5.72
CA GLU A 60 31.90 18.96 6.66
C GLU A 60 31.27 18.82 8.04
N LEU A 61 31.60 17.68 8.66
CA LEU A 61 31.47 17.46 10.09
C LEU A 61 32.41 18.44 10.82
N HIS A 62 31.89 19.56 11.33
CA HIS A 62 32.40 20.14 12.57
C HIS A 62 31.51 21.28 13.07
N PHE A 63 30.78 21.05 14.16
CA PHE A 63 30.47 21.98 15.27
C PHE A 63 29.33 21.36 16.10
N LEU A 64 29.38 21.08 17.40
CA LEU A 64 30.40 21.09 18.45
C LEU A 64 29.91 20.08 19.50
N CYS A 65 30.63 18.99 19.71
CA CYS A 65 30.51 18.20 20.93
C CYS A 65 31.90 18.05 21.55
N THR A 66 32.57 19.17 21.82
CA THR A 66 33.67 19.17 22.78
C THR A 66 33.07 19.17 24.18
N ASN A 67 33.13 18.02 24.85
CA ASN A 67 33.02 17.96 26.31
C ASN A 67 34.17 18.78 26.94
N PRO A 68 33.96 19.44 28.10
CA PRO A 68 34.93 20.35 28.72
C PRO A 68 36.15 19.66 29.37
N ALA A 69 36.47 18.40 29.03
CA ALA A 69 37.47 17.61 29.76
C ALA A 69 38.73 17.22 28.96
N GLY A 70 38.81 17.50 27.65
CA GLY A 70 40.09 17.49 26.92
C GLY A 70 41.01 16.27 27.08
N GLU A 71 40.48 15.04 27.08
CA GLU A 71 41.31 13.83 27.21
C GLU A 71 41.22 12.95 25.95
N GLU A 72 42.33 12.87 25.21
CA GLU A 72 42.58 11.91 24.12
C GLU A 72 42.90 10.53 24.73
N LEU A 73 42.17 9.48 24.33
CA LEU A 73 42.63 8.11 24.51
C LEU A 73 42.44 7.28 23.23
N PRO A 74 43.40 6.42 22.88
CA PRO A 74 43.56 5.92 21.52
C PRO A 74 42.77 4.64 21.23
N LEU A 75 42.44 4.53 19.95
CA LEU A 75 41.84 3.40 19.24
C LEU A 75 42.46 2.04 19.61
N ALA A 76 41.61 1.06 19.92
CA ALA A 76 41.67 -0.30 19.37
C ALA A 76 40.52 -1.17 19.91
N GLY A 77 39.87 -1.90 19.01
CA GLY A 77 39.05 -3.08 19.37
C GLY A 77 37.64 -3.03 18.83
N ASP A 78 37.52 -3.40 17.56
CA ASP A 78 36.30 -3.69 16.81
C ASP A 78 35.15 -4.28 17.63
N VAL A 79 34.13 -3.46 17.89
CA VAL A 79 32.76 -3.96 18.07
C VAL A 79 31.94 -3.25 17.00
N HIS A 80 31.68 -4.00 15.93
CA HIS A 80 30.79 -3.61 14.85
C HIS A 80 29.39 -3.40 15.44
N ARG A 81 29.14 -2.19 15.95
CA ARG A 81 27.80 -1.70 16.25
C ARG A 81 27.29 -1.09 14.96
N GLU A 82 26.84 -1.95 14.05
CA GLU A 82 25.98 -1.51 12.96
C GLU A 82 24.79 -0.80 13.61
N THR A 83 24.86 0.51 13.56
CA THR A 83 23.74 1.37 13.92
C THR A 83 22.98 1.52 12.62
N PRO A 84 21.76 0.97 12.46
CA PRO A 84 20.99 1.19 11.25
C PRO A 84 20.52 2.64 11.29
N THR A 85 21.32 3.52 10.69
CA THR A 85 20.81 4.74 10.08
C THR A 85 20.02 4.30 8.85
N ASP A 86 18.73 4.01 9.05
CA ASP A 86 17.77 4.05 7.95
C ASP A 86 16.45 4.62 8.45
N THR A 87 16.31 5.94 8.29
CA THR A 87 15.09 6.69 8.55
C THR A 87 14.10 6.47 7.39
N ALA A 88 13.76 5.21 7.13
CA ALA A 88 12.55 4.84 6.43
C ALA A 88 11.44 4.63 7.48
N PRO A 89 10.19 5.07 7.25
CA PRO A 89 9.09 4.71 8.12
C PRO A 89 9.03 3.17 8.27
N PRO A 90 8.79 2.64 9.48
CA PRO A 90 8.85 1.21 9.71
C PRO A 90 7.88 0.50 8.76
N VAL A 91 8.43 -0.38 7.94
CA VAL A 91 7.63 -1.16 6.98
C VAL A 91 6.63 -1.97 7.78
N ARG A 92 5.34 -1.68 7.58
CA ARG A 92 4.24 -2.48 8.11
C ARG A 92 3.78 -3.45 7.04
N ALA A 93 3.76 -4.73 7.36
CA ALA A 93 3.31 -5.79 6.46
C ALA A 93 2.34 -6.73 7.17
N THR A 94 1.39 -7.27 6.42
CA THR A 94 0.49 -8.34 6.89
C THR A 94 1.14 -9.72 6.81
N ARG A 95 2.28 -9.83 6.12
CA ARG A 95 2.97 -11.08 5.84
C ARG A 95 4.46 -10.93 6.10
N TRP A 96 5.02 -11.82 6.90
CA TRP A 96 6.42 -11.79 7.32
C TRP A 96 7.06 -13.16 7.16
N LEU A 97 8.33 -13.19 6.75
CA LEU A 97 9.18 -14.38 6.75
C LEU A 97 10.11 -14.30 7.96
N LEU A 98 9.94 -15.20 8.92
CA LEU A 98 10.74 -15.29 10.14
C LEU A 98 11.86 -16.29 9.96
N HIS A 99 13.10 -15.85 10.19
CA HIS A 99 14.27 -16.70 10.20
C HIS A 99 14.59 -17.14 11.62
N TYR A 100 14.99 -18.39 11.77
CA TYR A 100 15.40 -18.98 13.04
C TYR A 100 16.81 -19.54 12.91
N ALA A 101 17.53 -19.65 14.03
CA ALA A 101 18.88 -20.22 14.03
C ALA A 101 18.87 -21.74 13.85
N ASP A 102 17.80 -22.40 14.26
CA ASP A 102 17.70 -23.86 14.43
C ASP A 102 16.69 -24.53 13.49
N ARG A 103 15.92 -23.76 12.71
CA ARG A 103 14.87 -24.28 11.84
C ARG A 103 14.68 -23.46 10.55
N GLU A 104 13.98 -24.06 9.60
CA GLU A 104 13.64 -23.43 8.33
C GLU A 104 12.84 -22.13 8.52
N PRO A 105 13.01 -21.13 7.64
CA PRO A 105 12.24 -19.89 7.70
C PRO A 105 10.74 -20.16 7.63
N MET A 106 9.98 -19.43 8.44
CA MET A 106 8.54 -19.61 8.58
C MET A 106 7.78 -18.36 8.14
N GLU A 107 6.79 -18.55 7.26
CA GLU A 107 5.86 -17.49 6.91
C GLU A 107 4.77 -17.33 7.98
N VAL A 108 4.53 -16.08 8.40
CA VAL A 108 3.51 -15.72 9.38
C VAL A 108 2.65 -14.55 8.90
N TRP A 109 1.41 -14.53 9.37
CA TRP A 109 0.40 -13.54 8.97
C TRP A 109 -0.08 -12.72 10.17
N PHE A 110 -0.19 -11.41 10.01
CA PHE A 110 -0.63 -10.45 11.04
C PHE A 110 -1.84 -9.63 10.57
N ALA A 111 -2.83 -9.47 11.44
CA ALA A 111 -3.99 -8.60 11.25
C ALA A 111 -4.31 -7.87 12.57
N PRO A 112 -4.09 -6.53 12.67
CA PRO A 112 -3.64 -5.61 11.61
C PRO A 112 -2.16 -5.81 11.20
N ALA A 113 -1.70 -5.09 10.16
CA ALA A 113 -0.32 -5.16 9.67
C ALA A 113 0.69 -4.82 10.78
N ALA A 114 1.64 -5.73 11.01
CA ALA A 114 2.68 -5.59 12.01
C ALA A 114 3.92 -4.90 11.42
N ASP A 115 4.64 -4.13 12.23
CA ASP A 115 6.02 -3.72 11.92
C ASP A 115 7.04 -4.81 12.29
N HIS A 116 8.32 -4.59 11.92
CA HIS A 116 9.40 -5.56 12.16
C HIS A 116 9.55 -5.90 13.66
N ALA A 117 9.46 -4.89 14.53
CA ALA A 117 9.63 -5.08 15.96
C ALA A 117 8.44 -5.84 16.56
N GLU A 118 7.21 -5.51 16.16
CA GLU A 118 5.99 -6.23 16.52
C GLU A 118 6.08 -7.71 16.07
N ALA A 119 6.63 -7.99 14.89
CA ALA A 119 6.83 -9.35 14.39
C ALA A 119 7.82 -10.16 15.26
N LEU A 120 8.97 -9.57 15.63
CA LEU A 120 9.95 -10.24 16.50
C LEU A 120 9.48 -10.39 17.95
N VAL A 121 8.67 -9.45 18.47
CA VAL A 121 8.08 -9.58 19.82
C VAL A 121 7.11 -10.76 19.89
N GLY A 122 6.36 -11.03 18.82
CA GLY A 122 5.47 -12.20 18.74
C GLY A 122 6.22 -13.54 18.65
N TYR A 123 7.47 -13.51 18.20
CA TYR A 123 8.29 -14.70 17.93
C TYR A 123 9.74 -14.47 18.42
N PRO A 124 9.98 -14.50 19.74
CA PRO A 124 11.26 -14.12 20.33
C PRO A 124 12.44 -15.02 19.93
N ASP A 125 12.17 -16.24 19.49
CA ASP A 125 13.19 -17.18 19.01
C ASP A 125 13.62 -16.87 17.55
N ALA A 126 12.91 -15.96 16.87
CA ALA A 126 13.27 -15.54 15.51
C ALA A 126 14.47 -14.58 15.56
N VAL A 127 15.47 -14.84 14.72
CA VAL A 127 16.68 -14.02 14.60
C VAL A 127 16.53 -12.88 13.61
N ALA A 128 15.61 -13.00 12.65
CA ALA A 128 15.30 -11.96 11.68
C ALA A 128 13.85 -12.09 11.18
N ALA A 129 13.26 -10.96 10.79
CA ALA A 129 11.95 -10.88 10.19
C ALA A 129 12.02 -10.06 8.89
N GLU A 130 11.72 -10.68 7.75
CA GLU A 130 11.67 -10.01 6.46
C GLU A 130 10.20 -9.74 6.08
N PRO A 131 9.82 -8.48 5.77
CA PRO A 131 8.47 -8.20 5.31
C PRO A 131 8.30 -8.78 3.91
N LEU A 132 7.37 -9.71 3.74
CA LEU A 132 7.01 -10.19 2.43
C LEU A 132 6.08 -9.16 1.79
N PRO A 133 6.34 -8.72 0.54
CA PRO A 133 5.43 -7.81 -0.13
C PRO A 133 4.04 -8.46 -0.13
N GLU A 134 3.02 -7.67 0.20
CA GLU A 134 1.67 -8.07 -0.14
C GLU A 134 1.70 -8.34 -1.62
N VAL A 135 1.53 -9.62 -1.98
CA VAL A 135 1.17 -9.96 -3.34
C VAL A 135 -0.17 -9.27 -3.49
N ARG A 136 -0.14 -8.05 -4.03
CA ARG A 136 -1.20 -7.59 -4.88
C ARG A 136 -1.23 -8.68 -5.91
N THR A 137 -2.07 -9.69 -5.72
CA THR A 137 -2.64 -10.36 -6.87
C THR A 137 -3.12 -9.15 -7.66
N PRO A 138 -2.52 -8.82 -8.83
CA PRO A 138 -3.29 -8.03 -9.76
C PRO A 138 -4.65 -8.75 -9.77
N PRO A 139 -5.80 -8.03 -9.69
CA PRO A 139 -7.04 -8.70 -10.04
C PRO A 139 -6.67 -9.44 -11.32
N VAL A 140 -6.84 -10.77 -11.33
CA VAL A 140 -6.53 -11.59 -12.49
C VAL A 140 -7.38 -10.97 -13.58
N ARG A 141 -6.79 -10.02 -14.29
CA ARG A 141 -7.30 -9.46 -15.50
C ARG A 141 -6.87 -10.55 -16.42
N ASP A 142 -7.84 -11.45 -16.62
CA ASP A 142 -7.83 -12.46 -17.65
C ASP A 142 -6.90 -11.98 -18.76
N GLU A 143 -5.76 -12.66 -18.78
CA GLU A 143 -4.80 -12.81 -19.85
C GLU A 143 -5.44 -12.36 -21.16
N VAL A 144 -4.89 -11.28 -21.72
CA VAL A 144 -5.22 -10.69 -23.02
C VAL A 144 -6.46 -11.31 -23.64
N ARG A 145 -7.63 -10.79 -23.25
CA ARG A 145 -8.87 -11.02 -23.99
C ARG A 145 -8.59 -10.56 -25.41
N THR A 146 -8.20 -11.51 -26.27
CA THR A 146 -8.36 -11.35 -27.70
C THR A 146 -9.81 -10.94 -27.87
N GLU A 147 -9.96 -9.72 -28.35
CA GLU A 147 -11.21 -9.01 -28.52
C GLU A 147 -11.97 -9.63 -29.69
N THR A 148 -12.27 -10.93 -29.59
CA THR A 148 -13.49 -11.43 -30.18
C THR A 148 -14.58 -10.82 -29.31
N THR A 149 -15.28 -9.83 -29.84
CA THR A 149 -16.57 -9.38 -29.33
C THR A 149 -17.49 -10.59 -29.28
N ALA A 150 -17.37 -11.39 -28.22
CA ALA A 150 -18.10 -12.64 -28.07
C ALA A 150 -19.58 -12.29 -28.04
N ARG A 151 -20.21 -12.43 -29.20
CA ARG A 151 -21.66 -12.35 -29.35
C ARG A 151 -22.21 -13.52 -28.56
N GLY A 152 -22.92 -13.24 -27.47
CA GLY A 152 -23.46 -14.28 -26.64
C GLY A 152 -24.40 -13.79 -25.55
N CYS A 153 -25.09 -14.71 -24.88
CA CYS A 153 -26.08 -14.32 -23.87
C CYS A 153 -25.47 -13.56 -22.68
N LYS A 154 -24.15 -13.60 -22.48
CA LYS A 154 -23.43 -12.76 -21.50
C LYS A 154 -23.56 -11.24 -21.75
N SER A 155 -23.57 -10.83 -23.01
CA SER A 155 -23.64 -9.43 -23.48
C SER A 155 -24.99 -9.08 -24.14
N CYS A 156 -25.98 -9.97 -24.03
CA CYS A 156 -27.28 -9.81 -24.66
C CYS A 156 -28.23 -8.95 -23.80
N ARG A 157 -29.04 -8.10 -24.45
CA ARG A 157 -30.11 -7.30 -23.83
C ARG A 157 -31.12 -8.12 -23.04
N HIS A 158 -31.31 -9.39 -23.40
CA HIS A 158 -32.21 -10.33 -22.72
C HIS A 158 -31.62 -10.97 -21.45
N ARG A 159 -30.38 -10.64 -21.05
CA ARG A 159 -29.77 -11.20 -19.85
C ARG A 159 -30.38 -10.57 -18.59
N ARG A 160 -30.70 -11.39 -17.60
CA ARG A 160 -31.17 -10.97 -16.26
C ARG A 160 -30.34 -11.65 -15.17
N ARG A 161 -29.99 -10.90 -14.13
CA ARG A 161 -29.25 -11.41 -12.96
C ARG A 161 -29.96 -11.02 -11.66
N PRO A 162 -31.06 -11.71 -11.28
CA PRO A 162 -31.63 -11.54 -9.95
C PRO A 162 -30.61 -11.95 -8.88
N GLY A 163 -30.37 -11.09 -7.89
CA GLY A 163 -29.39 -11.33 -6.83
C GLY A 163 -27.98 -11.63 -7.33
N LEU A 164 -27.32 -12.61 -6.72
CA LEU A 164 -25.95 -13.05 -7.06
C LEU A 164 -25.91 -14.21 -8.08
N SER A 165 -26.97 -14.38 -8.88
CA SER A 165 -27.04 -15.48 -9.85
C SER A 165 -26.01 -15.36 -10.99
N ALA A 166 -25.70 -16.51 -11.61
CA ALA A 166 -24.87 -16.61 -12.82
C ALA A 166 -25.50 -15.87 -14.02
N GLY A 167 -26.83 -15.77 -14.03
CA GLY A 167 -27.63 -15.06 -15.01
C GLY A 167 -28.52 -15.98 -15.83
N TYR A 168 -29.62 -15.41 -16.32
CA TYR A 168 -30.69 -16.11 -17.01
C TYR A 168 -31.06 -15.39 -18.30
N CYS A 169 -31.65 -16.13 -19.24
CA CYS A 169 -32.27 -15.57 -20.44
C CYS A 169 -33.73 -15.22 -20.16
N SER A 170 -34.18 -14.06 -20.63
CA SER A 170 -35.60 -13.67 -20.60
C SER A 170 -36.23 -13.52 -21.99
N GLY A 171 -35.57 -13.98 -23.05
CA GLY A 171 -35.98 -13.75 -24.43
C GLY A 171 -36.22 -15.01 -25.26
N ARG A 172 -36.03 -16.19 -24.66
CA ARG A 172 -36.15 -17.50 -25.30
C ARG A 172 -37.07 -18.37 -24.47
N ASP A 173 -38.00 -19.04 -25.11
CA ASP A 173 -38.94 -19.98 -24.48
C ASP A 173 -38.56 -21.44 -24.70
N ASP A 174 -37.60 -21.71 -25.58
CA ASP A 174 -37.08 -23.04 -25.89
C ASP A 174 -36.09 -23.58 -24.83
N LEU A 175 -35.65 -22.72 -23.91
CA LEU A 175 -34.72 -23.05 -22.83
C LEU A 175 -35.45 -23.51 -21.57
N PRO A 176 -34.86 -24.40 -20.76
CA PRO A 176 -35.49 -24.87 -19.52
C PRO A 176 -35.71 -23.72 -18.53
N GLY A 177 -36.82 -23.78 -17.79
CA GLY A 177 -37.15 -22.83 -16.74
C GLY A 177 -36.04 -22.71 -15.69
N ALA A 178 -35.67 -21.47 -15.34
CA ALA A 178 -34.75 -21.23 -14.23
C ALA A 178 -35.41 -21.58 -12.89
N TYR A 179 -36.68 -21.23 -12.74
CA TYR A 179 -37.45 -21.37 -11.51
C TYR A 179 -38.82 -22.00 -11.80
N GLY A 180 -38.87 -23.32 -12.00
CA GLY A 180 -40.13 -24.03 -12.31
C GLY A 180 -40.71 -23.72 -13.70
N ASP A 181 -41.81 -24.39 -14.04
CA ASP A 181 -42.29 -24.54 -15.42
C ASP A 181 -42.90 -23.27 -16.03
N HIS A 182 -43.36 -22.32 -15.21
CA HIS A 182 -44.05 -21.10 -15.66
C HIS A 182 -43.29 -19.79 -15.41
N HIS A 183 -42.01 -19.85 -15.04
CA HIS A 183 -41.26 -18.64 -14.72
C HIS A 183 -40.61 -18.01 -15.97
N PRO A 184 -40.66 -16.66 -16.12
CA PRO A 184 -40.20 -15.96 -17.33
C PRO A 184 -38.68 -16.00 -17.55
N LEU A 185 -37.92 -16.50 -16.58
CA LEU A 185 -36.47 -16.63 -16.67
C LEU A 185 -36.10 -18.07 -17.02
N ARG A 186 -35.25 -18.23 -18.02
CA ARG A 186 -34.71 -19.52 -18.47
C ARG A 186 -33.22 -19.64 -18.20
N ARG A 187 -32.76 -20.88 -17.98
CA ARG A 187 -31.33 -21.18 -17.80
C ARG A 187 -30.59 -20.92 -19.10
N LEU A 188 -29.37 -20.39 -18.98
CA LEU A 188 -28.49 -20.25 -20.14
C LEU A 188 -27.98 -21.64 -20.57
N PRO A 189 -27.78 -21.86 -21.87
CA PRO A 189 -27.07 -23.05 -22.34
C PRO A 189 -25.61 -23.01 -21.87
N ASP A 190 -24.95 -24.18 -21.87
CA ASP A 190 -23.59 -24.34 -21.36
C ASP A 190 -22.55 -23.50 -22.12
N ASP A 191 -22.79 -23.25 -23.42
CA ASP A 191 -22.01 -22.33 -24.26
C ASP A 191 -22.25 -20.86 -23.93
N GLN A 192 -23.04 -20.57 -22.88
CA GLN A 192 -23.44 -19.24 -22.44
C GLN A 192 -24.09 -18.40 -23.54
N GLY A 193 -24.73 -19.10 -24.50
CA GLY A 193 -25.39 -18.51 -25.64
C GLY A 193 -24.45 -17.94 -26.68
N ALA A 194 -23.20 -18.42 -26.78
CA ALA A 194 -22.27 -18.05 -27.85
C ALA A 194 -22.87 -18.26 -29.25
N SER A 195 -23.76 -19.24 -29.40
CA SER A 195 -24.50 -19.56 -30.63
C SER A 195 -25.97 -19.07 -30.64
N CYS A 196 -26.34 -18.17 -29.72
CA CYS A 196 -27.75 -17.79 -29.55
C CYS A 196 -28.30 -17.00 -30.75
N ALA A 197 -29.23 -17.60 -31.50
CA ALA A 197 -29.91 -16.96 -32.63
C ALA A 197 -30.75 -15.73 -32.24
N SER A 198 -31.22 -15.67 -30.99
CA SER A 198 -31.99 -14.54 -30.44
C SER A 198 -31.12 -13.49 -29.73
N TYR A 199 -29.79 -13.50 -29.96
CA TYR A 199 -28.88 -12.51 -29.42
C TYR A 199 -29.25 -11.09 -29.90
N ARG A 200 -29.31 -10.14 -28.95
CA ARG A 200 -29.46 -8.72 -29.24
C ARG A 200 -28.44 -7.91 -28.44
N PRO A 201 -27.60 -7.08 -29.09
CA PRO A 201 -26.71 -6.17 -28.38
C PRO A 201 -27.52 -5.12 -27.58
N HIS A 202 -26.85 -4.43 -26.66
CA HIS A 202 -27.47 -3.35 -25.88
C HIS A 202 -27.55 -2.00 -26.62
N GLU A 203 -26.76 -1.84 -27.68
CA GLU A 203 -26.70 -0.65 -28.52
C GLU A 203 -27.44 -0.94 -29.84
N ASP A 204 -28.30 0.01 -30.26
CA ASP A 204 -29.10 -0.03 -31.49
C ASP A 204 -28.35 0.69 -32.64
#